data_AF-A0A6A6NX57-F1
#
_entry.id   AF-A0A6A6NX57-F1
#
_cell.length_a   1.000
_cell.length_b   1.000
_cell.length_c   1.000
_cell.angle_alpha   90.00
_cell.angle_beta   90.00
_cell.angle_gamma   90.00
#
_symmetry.space_group_name_H-M   'P 1'
#
loop_
_entity.id
_entity.type
_entity.pdbx_description
1 polymer ?
#
loop_
_entity_poly.entity_id
_entity_poly.type
_entity_poly.pdbx_seq_one_letter_code
_entity_poly.pdbx_strand_id
1 'polypeptide(L)'
;MQPSQRSRASAQPRPPFTLRSAAFSPDAFFDNWNPRRALPAEETDDAADNAGGRNDFRAAVVRAFNLKPDDDYVYHATASVTLAQVQQALNAGRKGGLHAWYRDQDGNEIEPPSRADIDAYTSVFSPFTSTPKALTALGSNAKKGSVCAAVASNLQSKLLLPSSSSSPSNPAAPSLPPKQKPSSSSSSTSSTSPPNTPPNPYLDVWAWTCRALDWAGPTPDTPRHARHSHHVLPVLYHHFGCAVPSPDAIAVLRQLSRPAGRSRPRAVVELGSGNGYWAYALRRAGVPVVAVDNGDAAWRTVWIADTVVADGASFVKKRGGGGGCVDDVLLLVYPPTEAGGFTEKVLRAYKGDAIAVVGTQNEDGYTGFKEEGLAQWMGRERPEFELVMQVPLPSFAGRDEALFVFQTKKEEG
;
A
#
# COMPACT_ATOMS: atom_id res chain seq x y z
N MET A 1 -6.36 -27.74 -30.13
CA MET A 1 -6.64 -26.41 -30.73
C MET A 1 -5.79 -25.38 -30.00
N GLN A 2 -4.75 -24.86 -30.65
CA GLN A 2 -3.94 -23.77 -30.10
C GLN A 2 -4.73 -22.46 -30.19
N PRO A 3 -4.78 -21.63 -29.13
CA PRO A 3 -5.41 -20.32 -29.23
C PRO A 3 -4.53 -19.39 -30.07
N SER A 4 -5.12 -18.80 -31.10
CA SER A 4 -4.45 -17.90 -32.03
C SER A 4 -3.86 -16.69 -31.30
N GLN A 5 -2.55 -16.47 -31.43
CA GLN A 5 -1.91 -15.20 -31.07
C GLN A 5 -2.40 -14.11 -32.02
N ARG A 6 -3.48 -13.40 -31.65
CA ARG A 6 -3.79 -12.12 -32.27
C ARG A 6 -2.76 -11.11 -31.80
N SER A 7 -1.90 -10.69 -32.72
CA SER A 7 -1.09 -9.47 -32.62
C SER A 7 -1.96 -8.31 -32.08
N ARG A 8 -1.71 -7.88 -30.84
CA ARG A 8 -2.29 -6.65 -30.30
C ARG A 8 -1.54 -5.49 -30.97
N ALA A 9 -2.18 -4.88 -31.97
CA ALA A 9 -1.78 -3.59 -32.52
C ALA A 9 -1.59 -2.58 -31.37
N SER A 10 -0.61 -1.68 -31.49
CA SER A 10 -0.30 -0.66 -30.48
C SER A 10 -1.53 0.20 -30.23
N ALA A 11 -2.30 -0.13 -29.20
CA ALA A 11 -3.43 0.68 -28.78
C ALA A 11 -2.90 2.04 -28.34
N GLN A 12 -3.50 3.12 -28.86
CA GLN A 12 -3.18 4.45 -28.37
C GLN A 12 -3.40 4.52 -26.85
N PRO A 13 -2.59 5.32 -26.12
CA PRO A 13 -2.77 5.53 -24.69
C PRO A 13 -4.21 5.93 -24.41
N ARG A 14 -4.93 5.14 -23.61
CA ARG A 14 -6.29 5.50 -23.17
C ARG A 14 -6.15 6.50 -22.03
N PRO A 15 -6.88 7.62 -22.02
CA PRO A 15 -6.84 8.56 -20.90
C PRO A 15 -7.23 7.86 -19.58
N PRO A 16 -6.79 8.36 -18.41
CA PRO A 16 -7.24 7.82 -17.12
C PRO A 16 -8.78 7.77 -17.08
N PHE A 17 -9.33 6.71 -16.49
CA PHE A 17 -10.77 6.49 -16.48
C PHE A 17 -11.23 5.73 -15.25
N THR A 18 -12.51 5.82 -14.94
CA THR A 18 -13.20 4.86 -14.08
C THR A 18 -14.36 4.27 -14.87
N LEU A 19 -14.43 2.94 -14.95
CA LEU A 19 -15.49 2.25 -15.68
C LEU A 19 -16.86 2.61 -15.08
N ARG A 20 -17.79 3.00 -15.97
CA ARG A 20 -19.15 3.47 -15.64
C ARG A 20 -19.19 4.79 -14.83
N SER A 21 -18.09 5.53 -14.78
CA SER A 21 -18.07 6.92 -14.31
C SER A 21 -18.40 7.87 -15.46
N ALA A 22 -19.09 8.98 -15.18
CA ALA A 22 -19.39 10.00 -16.18
C ALA A 22 -18.16 10.82 -16.57
N ALA A 23 -17.22 11.00 -15.64
CA ALA A 23 -15.93 11.65 -15.86
C ALA A 23 -15.00 11.32 -14.69
N PHE A 24 -13.76 10.94 -14.99
CA PHE A 24 -12.72 10.72 -14.00
C PHE A 24 -11.45 11.47 -14.39
N SER A 25 -10.94 12.28 -13.47
CA SER A 25 -9.66 12.97 -13.60
C SER A 25 -8.86 12.72 -12.32
N PRO A 26 -7.70 12.04 -12.41
CA PRO A 26 -6.80 11.86 -11.28
C PRO A 26 -6.44 13.16 -10.56
N ASP A 27 -6.11 14.21 -11.33
CA ASP A 27 -5.71 15.51 -10.79
C ASP A 27 -6.86 16.16 -10.02
N ALA A 28 -8.05 16.22 -10.64
CA ALA A 28 -9.23 16.77 -9.98
C ALA A 28 -9.63 15.94 -8.75
N PHE A 29 -9.46 14.62 -8.77
CA PHE A 29 -9.77 13.74 -7.65
C PHE A 29 -8.89 14.06 -6.44
N PHE A 30 -7.57 14.16 -6.64
CA PHE A 30 -6.65 14.50 -5.55
C PHE A 30 -6.78 15.96 -5.12
N ASP A 31 -6.85 16.91 -6.05
CA ASP A 31 -6.84 18.34 -5.73
C ASP A 31 -8.11 18.77 -4.97
N ASN A 32 -9.24 18.09 -5.22
CA ASN A 32 -10.49 18.33 -4.51
C ASN A 32 -10.72 17.37 -3.34
N TRP A 33 -9.76 16.49 -3.04
CA TRP A 33 -9.94 15.50 -1.99
C TRP A 33 -10.06 16.18 -0.62
N ASN A 34 -11.17 15.89 0.06
CA ASN A 34 -11.40 16.30 1.43
C ASN A 34 -12.01 15.13 2.19
N PRO A 35 -11.29 14.50 3.14
CA PRO A 35 -11.77 13.30 3.81
C PRO A 35 -13.09 13.52 4.55
N ARG A 36 -13.35 14.73 5.07
CA ARG A 36 -14.62 15.03 5.76
C ARG A 36 -15.85 15.04 4.85
N ARG A 37 -15.65 15.30 3.55
CA ARG A 37 -16.72 15.29 2.54
C ARG A 37 -16.77 13.97 1.79
N ALA A 38 -15.61 13.36 1.57
CA ALA A 38 -15.46 12.16 0.76
C ALA A 38 -15.81 10.89 1.54
N LEU A 39 -15.47 10.81 2.83
CA LEU A 39 -15.66 9.61 3.64
C LEU A 39 -17.02 9.61 4.36
N PRO A 40 -17.53 8.43 4.76
CA PRO A 40 -18.68 8.35 5.65
C PRO A 40 -18.42 9.11 6.95
N ALA A 41 -19.45 9.77 7.47
CA ALA A 41 -19.35 10.45 8.75
C ALA A 41 -19.21 9.39 9.86
N GLU A 42 -18.35 9.67 10.83
CA GLU A 42 -18.15 8.75 11.95
C GLU A 42 -19.30 8.86 12.95
N GLU A 43 -19.66 7.74 13.58
CA GLU A 43 -20.57 7.73 14.71
C GLU A 43 -19.90 8.46 15.89
N THR A 44 -20.59 9.45 16.43
CA THR A 44 -20.30 10.00 17.76
C THR A 44 -21.03 9.14 18.78
N ASP A 45 -20.44 8.88 19.95
CA ASP A 45 -21.00 8.01 21.01
C ASP A 45 -22.46 8.36 21.42
N ASP A 46 -22.93 9.58 21.15
CA ASP A 46 -24.32 10.03 21.37
C ASP A 46 -25.36 9.50 20.35
N ALA A 47 -24.95 8.68 19.36
CA ALA A 47 -25.81 8.26 18.25
C ALA A 47 -26.37 6.82 18.36
N ALA A 48 -26.21 6.17 19.51
CA ALA A 48 -26.57 4.76 19.70
C ALA A 48 -28.06 4.42 19.46
N ASP A 49 -28.95 5.41 19.43
CA ASP A 49 -30.41 5.19 19.32
C ASP A 49 -31.03 5.47 17.93
N ASN A 50 -30.25 5.84 16.90
CA ASN A 50 -30.77 5.99 15.54
C ASN A 50 -30.16 4.96 14.58
N ALA A 51 -30.76 3.76 14.57
CA ALA A 51 -30.56 2.76 13.54
C ALA A 51 -30.86 3.34 12.14
N GLY A 52 -29.83 3.72 11.38
CA GLY A 52 -29.99 3.97 9.94
C GLY A 52 -29.12 5.04 9.29
N GLY A 53 -28.22 5.74 9.97
CA GLY A 53 -27.47 6.79 9.29
C GLY A 53 -26.15 7.18 9.95
N ARG A 54 -25.03 6.77 9.32
CA ARG A 54 -23.84 7.61 9.05
C ARG A 54 -22.64 6.86 8.43
N ASN A 55 -22.61 5.53 8.49
CA ASN A 55 -21.63 4.69 7.79
C ASN A 55 -22.10 4.28 6.36
N ASP A 56 -22.26 5.23 5.43
CA ASP A 56 -22.63 4.95 4.03
C ASP A 56 -21.41 4.94 3.10
N PHE A 57 -20.65 3.85 3.16
CA PHE A 57 -19.49 3.61 2.30
C PHE A 57 -19.87 3.53 0.81
N ARG A 58 -21.01 2.93 0.48
CA ARG A 58 -21.50 2.88 -0.91
C ARG A 58 -21.64 4.28 -1.47
N ALA A 59 -22.36 5.18 -0.78
CA ALA A 59 -22.54 6.54 -1.27
C ALA A 59 -21.22 7.32 -1.29
N ALA A 60 -20.30 7.07 -0.36
CA ALA A 60 -18.95 7.64 -0.39
C ALA A 60 -18.19 7.27 -1.68
N VAL A 61 -18.16 5.98 -2.04
CA VAL A 61 -17.51 5.51 -3.28
C VAL A 61 -18.20 6.07 -4.53
N VAL A 62 -19.54 6.03 -4.56
CA VAL A 62 -20.34 6.57 -5.67
C VAL A 62 -20.02 8.04 -5.91
N ARG A 63 -19.98 8.86 -4.85
CA ARG A 63 -19.64 10.29 -4.95
C ARG A 63 -18.18 10.49 -5.37
N ALA A 64 -17.24 9.82 -4.72
CA ALA A 64 -15.81 10.01 -4.96
C ALA A 64 -15.43 9.69 -6.41
N PHE A 65 -15.99 8.64 -6.99
CA PHE A 65 -15.67 8.19 -8.35
C PHE A 65 -16.73 8.58 -9.39
N ASN A 66 -17.71 9.42 -9.02
CA ASN A 66 -18.78 9.89 -9.89
C ASN A 66 -19.50 8.74 -10.62
N LEU A 67 -19.86 7.71 -9.85
CA LEU A 67 -20.55 6.52 -10.33
C LEU A 67 -22.06 6.75 -10.34
N LYS A 68 -22.80 5.86 -10.99
CA LYS A 68 -24.26 5.87 -10.89
C LYS A 68 -24.71 5.41 -9.51
N PRO A 69 -25.82 5.96 -8.95
CA PRO A 69 -26.35 5.51 -7.67
C PRO A 69 -26.71 4.02 -7.63
N ASP A 70 -27.20 3.48 -8.75
CA ASP A 70 -27.61 2.09 -8.94
C ASP A 70 -26.49 1.18 -9.49
N ASP A 71 -25.23 1.60 -9.33
CA ASP A 71 -24.09 0.84 -9.86
C ASP A 71 -24.02 -0.59 -9.29
N ASP A 72 -24.02 -1.57 -10.20
CA ASP A 72 -24.02 -3.01 -9.95
C ASP A 72 -22.69 -3.67 -10.34
N TYR A 73 -21.62 -2.89 -10.48
CA TYR A 73 -20.31 -3.43 -10.86
C TYR A 73 -19.83 -4.45 -9.83
N VAL A 74 -19.34 -5.59 -10.32
CA VAL A 74 -18.77 -6.66 -9.50
C VAL A 74 -17.26 -6.45 -9.40
N TYR A 75 -16.80 -6.20 -8.19
CA TYR A 75 -15.40 -6.09 -7.82
C TYR A 75 -14.85 -7.48 -7.54
N HIS A 76 -13.69 -7.79 -8.13
CA HIS A 76 -13.04 -9.09 -8.04
C HIS A 76 -11.70 -8.97 -7.30
N ALA A 77 -11.53 -9.77 -6.27
CA ALA A 77 -10.23 -10.08 -5.66
C ALA A 77 -10.24 -11.57 -5.27
N THR A 78 -9.90 -11.91 -4.03
CA THR A 78 -10.13 -13.27 -3.49
C THR A 78 -11.61 -13.63 -3.46
N ALA A 79 -12.49 -12.64 -3.28
CA ALA A 79 -13.94 -12.76 -3.36
C ALA A 79 -14.50 -11.76 -4.39
N SER A 80 -15.73 -12.02 -4.85
CA SER A 80 -16.45 -11.12 -5.76
C SER A 80 -17.60 -10.44 -5.03
N VAL A 81 -17.66 -9.11 -5.07
CA VAL A 81 -18.65 -8.30 -4.33
C VAL A 81 -19.16 -7.12 -5.14
N THR A 82 -20.36 -6.66 -4.84
CA THR A 82 -20.90 -5.36 -5.28
C THR A 82 -20.81 -4.34 -4.14
N LEU A 83 -20.94 -3.03 -4.43
CA LEU A 83 -21.00 -2.01 -3.37
C LEU A 83 -22.16 -2.25 -2.39
N ALA A 84 -23.30 -2.76 -2.88
CA ALA A 84 -24.45 -3.07 -2.03
C ALA A 84 -24.12 -4.20 -1.03
N GLN A 85 -23.45 -5.26 -1.48
CA GLN A 85 -23.02 -6.36 -0.60
C GLN A 85 -21.96 -5.90 0.41
N VAL A 86 -21.01 -5.06 -0.01
CA VAL A 86 -20.00 -4.46 0.89
C VAL A 86 -20.70 -3.65 1.97
N GLN A 87 -21.69 -2.81 1.61
CA GLN A 87 -22.45 -2.03 2.58
C GLN A 87 -23.26 -2.90 3.54
N GLN A 88 -23.86 -4.00 3.06
CA GLN A 88 -24.56 -4.95 3.92
C GLN A 88 -23.62 -5.59 4.94
N ALA A 89 -22.40 -5.96 4.53
CA ALA A 89 -21.40 -6.51 5.44
C ALA A 89 -20.91 -5.49 6.47
N LEU A 90 -20.71 -4.22 6.07
CA LEU A 90 -20.40 -3.13 7.01
C LEU A 90 -21.53 -2.93 8.04
N ASN A 91 -22.79 -2.95 7.58
CA ASN A 91 -23.95 -2.83 8.47
C ASN A 91 -24.10 -4.03 9.43
N ALA A 92 -23.58 -5.20 9.05
CA ALA A 92 -23.57 -6.36 9.92
C ALA A 92 -22.53 -6.24 11.05
N GLY A 93 -21.50 -5.40 10.87
CA GLY A 93 -20.43 -5.20 11.83
C GLY A 93 -19.77 -6.53 12.21
N ARG A 94 -19.63 -6.78 13.52
CA ARG A 94 -18.97 -7.97 14.07
C ARG A 94 -19.74 -9.29 13.88
N LYS A 95 -21.00 -9.25 13.42
CA LYS A 95 -21.84 -10.45 13.29
C LYS A 95 -21.18 -11.48 12.38
N GLY A 96 -21.26 -12.75 12.76
CA GLY A 96 -20.72 -13.86 11.97
C GLY A 96 -19.19 -13.87 11.87
N GLY A 97 -18.49 -13.19 12.77
CA GLY A 97 -17.02 -13.18 12.81
C GLY A 97 -16.36 -12.32 11.74
N LEU A 98 -17.11 -11.41 11.10
CA LEU A 98 -16.58 -10.55 10.03
C LEU A 98 -15.43 -9.65 10.49
N HIS A 99 -15.34 -9.37 11.79
CA HIS A 99 -14.29 -8.55 12.42
C HIS A 99 -13.40 -9.38 13.38
N ALA A 100 -13.43 -10.71 13.30
CA ALA A 100 -12.71 -11.59 14.23
C ALA A 100 -11.19 -11.67 13.92
N TRP A 101 -10.52 -10.51 13.93
CA TRP A 101 -9.11 -10.34 13.59
C TRP A 101 -8.15 -10.80 14.68
N TYR A 102 -8.58 -10.66 15.93
CA TYR A 102 -7.76 -10.87 17.11
C TYR A 102 -8.25 -12.07 17.90
N ARG A 103 -7.32 -12.98 18.20
CA ARG A 103 -7.58 -14.18 18.98
C ARG A 103 -6.49 -14.37 20.03
N ASP A 104 -6.84 -15.01 21.14
CA ASP A 104 -5.87 -15.45 22.14
C ASP A 104 -5.14 -16.73 21.70
N GLN A 105 -4.26 -17.23 22.57
CA GLN A 105 -3.47 -18.44 22.30
C GLN A 105 -4.33 -19.70 22.16
N ASP A 106 -5.51 -19.72 22.77
CA ASP A 106 -6.47 -20.82 22.68
C ASP A 106 -7.38 -20.70 21.43
N GLY A 107 -7.22 -19.61 20.66
CA GLY A 107 -7.97 -19.34 19.45
C GLY A 107 -9.33 -18.68 19.69
N ASN A 108 -9.64 -18.26 20.91
CA ASN A 108 -10.87 -17.53 21.22
C ASN A 108 -10.76 -16.08 20.75
N GLU A 109 -11.86 -15.53 20.26
CA GLU A 109 -11.92 -14.11 19.89
C GLU A 109 -11.76 -13.24 21.15
N ILE A 110 -10.88 -12.24 21.08
CA ILE A 110 -10.66 -11.30 22.18
C ILE A 110 -11.37 -9.98 21.91
N GLU A 111 -11.56 -9.21 22.99
CA GLU A 111 -12.18 -7.88 22.90
C GLU A 111 -11.45 -7.04 21.83
N PRO A 112 -12.20 -6.42 20.89
CA PRO A 112 -11.61 -5.61 19.85
C PRO A 112 -10.89 -4.40 20.42
N PRO A 113 -9.91 -3.86 19.69
CA PRO A 113 -9.17 -2.68 20.11
C PRO A 113 -10.11 -1.49 20.32
N SER A 114 -9.79 -0.63 21.28
CA SER A 114 -10.56 0.58 21.50
C SER A 114 -10.37 1.55 20.33
N ARG A 115 -11.27 2.53 20.22
CA ARG A 115 -11.14 3.55 19.17
C ARG A 115 -9.82 4.33 19.26
N ALA A 116 -9.38 4.62 20.49
CA ALA A 116 -8.11 5.27 20.75
C ALA A 116 -6.91 4.41 20.27
N ASP A 117 -6.98 3.08 20.40
CA ASP A 117 -5.93 2.19 19.91
C ASP A 117 -5.86 2.18 18.38
N ILE A 118 -7.01 2.17 17.70
CA ILE A 118 -7.09 2.26 16.23
C ILE A 118 -6.53 3.59 15.73
N ASP A 119 -6.90 4.70 16.38
CA ASP A 119 -6.39 6.02 16.03
C ASP A 119 -4.89 6.15 16.31
N ALA A 120 -4.39 5.56 17.41
CA ALA A 120 -2.96 5.49 17.69
C ALA A 120 -2.20 4.69 16.62
N TYR A 121 -2.72 3.53 16.20
CA TYR A 121 -2.13 2.72 15.13
C TYR A 121 -2.11 3.47 13.79
N THR A 122 -3.23 4.04 13.35
CA THR A 122 -3.29 4.77 12.07
C THR A 122 -2.38 5.99 12.07
N SER A 123 -2.15 6.62 13.24
CA SER A 123 -1.21 7.75 13.39
C SER A 123 0.26 7.39 13.13
N VAL A 124 0.64 6.10 13.16
CA VAL A 124 2.01 5.65 12.83
C VAL A 124 2.40 6.02 11.39
N PHE A 125 1.42 6.08 10.50
CA PHE A 125 1.59 6.34 9.06
C PHE A 125 1.31 7.80 8.69
N SER A 126 1.08 8.66 9.67
CA SER A 126 0.83 10.08 9.45
C SER A 126 2.07 10.80 8.93
N PRO A 127 1.91 11.79 8.03
CA PRO A 127 3.02 12.64 7.59
C PRO A 127 3.56 13.56 8.71
N PHE A 128 2.86 13.65 9.85
CA PHE A 128 3.18 14.57 10.96
C PHE A 128 3.93 13.90 12.12
N THR A 129 3.99 12.57 12.16
CA THR A 129 4.57 11.82 13.28
C THR A 129 5.74 10.97 12.81
N SER A 130 6.83 10.98 13.58
CA SER A 130 8.01 10.16 13.25
C SER A 130 7.65 8.71 13.45
N THR A 131 7.70 7.87 12.41
CA THR A 131 7.28 6.47 12.49
C THR A 131 7.98 5.69 13.60
N PRO A 132 9.32 5.79 13.80
CA PRO A 132 9.97 5.16 14.95
C PRO A 132 9.44 5.67 16.29
N LYS A 133 9.22 6.99 16.44
CA LYS A 133 8.68 7.57 17.67
C LYS A 133 7.22 7.18 17.90
N ALA A 134 6.42 7.12 16.84
CA ALA A 134 5.02 6.72 16.88
C ALA A 134 4.88 5.25 17.27
N LEU A 135 5.74 4.37 16.74
CA LEU A 135 5.79 2.97 17.16
C LEU A 135 6.20 2.81 18.62
N THR A 136 7.24 3.54 19.07
CA THR A 136 7.62 3.55 20.49
C THR A 136 6.46 4.06 21.36
N ALA A 137 5.77 5.13 20.96
CA ALA A 137 4.63 5.68 21.69
C ALA A 137 3.43 4.74 21.71
N LEU A 138 3.18 4.02 20.60
CA LEU A 138 2.14 3.00 20.51
C LEU A 138 2.38 1.91 21.57
N GLY A 139 3.61 1.44 21.69
CA GLY A 139 3.99 0.45 22.70
C GLY A 139 3.98 0.98 24.13
N SER A 140 4.54 2.18 24.38
CA SER A 140 4.67 2.74 25.73
C SER A 140 3.32 3.13 26.36
N ASN A 141 2.35 3.50 25.53
CA ASN A 141 1.01 3.90 25.98
C ASN A 141 0.03 2.72 26.03
N ALA A 142 0.39 1.57 25.46
CA ALA A 142 -0.46 0.40 25.44
C ALA A 142 -0.55 -0.27 26.82
N LYS A 143 -1.74 -0.75 27.17
CA LYS A 143 -1.93 -1.60 28.35
C LYS A 143 -1.14 -2.90 28.16
N LYS A 144 -0.44 -3.38 29.20
CA LYS A 144 0.29 -4.64 29.16
C LYS A 144 -0.65 -5.79 28.76
N GLY A 145 -0.25 -6.58 27.76
CA GLY A 145 -1.05 -7.70 27.25
C GLY A 145 -2.19 -7.31 26.30
N SER A 146 -2.35 -6.03 25.96
CA SER A 146 -3.35 -5.59 24.97
C SER A 146 -2.92 -5.90 23.53
N VAL A 147 -3.90 -5.90 22.61
CA VAL A 147 -3.67 -5.94 21.16
C VAL A 147 -2.68 -4.86 20.73
N CYS A 148 -2.86 -3.63 21.20
CA CYS A 148 -2.00 -2.49 20.88
C CYS A 148 -0.53 -2.75 21.25
N ALA A 149 -0.27 -3.36 22.42
CA ALA A 149 1.08 -3.74 22.83
C ALA A 149 1.68 -4.81 21.91
N ALA A 150 0.89 -5.81 21.51
CA ALA A 150 1.32 -6.87 20.60
C ALA A 150 1.61 -6.32 19.19
N VAL A 151 0.78 -5.39 18.70
CA VAL A 151 0.99 -4.70 17.41
C VAL A 151 2.28 -3.88 17.45
N ALA A 152 2.46 -3.05 18.48
CA ALA A 152 3.67 -2.24 18.61
C ALA A 152 4.93 -3.11 18.63
N SER A 153 4.92 -4.20 19.40
CA SER A 153 6.04 -5.15 19.47
C SER A 153 6.31 -5.82 18.11
N ASN A 154 5.26 -6.26 17.39
CA ASN A 154 5.39 -6.88 16.07
C ASN A 154 5.99 -5.92 15.03
N LEU A 155 5.50 -4.69 14.96
CA LEU A 155 5.98 -3.72 13.99
C LEU A 155 7.39 -3.23 14.32
N GLN A 156 7.71 -3.08 15.61
CA GLN A 156 9.02 -2.59 16.05
C GLN A 156 10.12 -3.63 15.86
N SER A 157 9.82 -4.93 16.02
CA SER A 157 10.80 -6.01 15.78
C SER A 157 11.17 -6.17 14.31
N LYS A 158 10.29 -5.74 13.39
CA LYS A 158 10.48 -5.78 11.93
C LYS A 158 10.98 -4.47 11.33
N LEU A 159 10.96 -3.38 12.10
CA LEU A 159 11.47 -2.10 11.64
C LEU A 159 12.99 -2.16 11.49
N LEU A 160 13.46 -2.08 10.25
CA LEU A 160 14.87 -1.94 9.93
C LEU A 160 15.10 -0.58 9.28
N LEU A 161 15.93 0.23 9.93
CA LEU A 161 16.39 1.51 9.37
C LEU A 161 17.91 1.44 9.19
N PRO A 162 18.48 2.15 8.20
CA PRO A 162 19.93 2.25 8.10
C PRO A 162 20.52 2.81 9.39
N SER A 163 21.49 2.09 9.95
CA SER A 163 22.22 2.55 11.13
C SER A 163 22.91 3.88 10.83
N SER A 164 22.86 4.83 11.76
CA SER A 164 23.70 6.05 11.69
C SER A 164 25.21 5.75 11.74
N SER A 165 25.58 4.50 12.07
CA SER A 165 26.94 3.95 12.04
C SER A 165 27.17 2.95 10.91
N SER A 166 26.28 2.88 9.90
CA SER A 166 26.52 2.04 8.73
C SER A 166 27.91 2.34 8.17
N SER A 167 28.67 1.28 7.95
CA SER A 167 30.05 1.30 7.47
C SER A 167 30.26 2.37 6.38
N PRO A 168 31.43 3.03 6.29
CA PRO A 168 31.76 4.02 5.24
C PRO A 168 31.45 3.57 3.80
N SER A 169 31.17 2.27 3.59
CA SER A 169 30.86 1.65 2.32
C SER A 169 29.52 2.05 1.69
N ASN A 170 28.49 2.55 2.38
CA ASN A 170 27.19 2.87 1.72
C ASN A 170 26.48 4.19 2.13
N PRO A 171 27.04 5.37 1.78
CA PRO A 171 26.42 6.70 2.05
C PRO A 171 25.14 7.01 1.26
N ALA A 172 24.57 6.04 0.53
CA ALA A 172 23.39 6.22 -0.34
C ALA A 172 22.12 5.53 0.18
N ALA A 173 22.13 4.99 1.40
CA ALA A 173 20.96 4.38 2.00
C ALA A 173 19.86 5.44 2.25
N PRO A 174 18.60 5.18 1.89
CA PRO A 174 17.51 6.13 2.12
C PRO A 174 17.26 6.32 3.62
N SER A 175 16.78 7.49 4.03
CA SER A 175 16.36 7.75 5.41
C SER A 175 14.87 8.06 5.47
N LEU A 176 14.25 7.91 6.64
CA LEU A 176 12.87 8.40 6.82
C LEU A 176 12.85 9.93 6.77
N PRO A 177 11.84 10.54 6.11
CA PRO A 177 11.79 11.98 5.95
C PRO A 177 11.61 12.68 7.31
N PRO A 178 12.16 13.91 7.47
CA PRO A 178 11.76 14.77 8.57
C PRO A 178 10.25 15.02 8.48
N LYS A 179 9.57 14.90 9.61
CA LYS A 179 8.12 15.03 9.66
C LYS A 179 7.71 16.48 9.70
N GLN A 180 6.54 16.74 9.15
CA GLN A 180 6.09 18.11 8.93
C GLN A 180 5.57 18.71 10.23
N LYS A 181 5.85 20.01 10.45
CA LYS A 181 5.24 20.76 11.54
C LYS A 181 3.73 20.89 11.27
N PRO A 182 2.85 20.55 12.22
CA PRO A 182 1.45 20.95 12.15
C PRO A 182 1.41 22.47 12.04
N SER A 183 0.70 23.03 11.05
CA SER A 183 0.51 24.48 10.98
C SER A 183 -0.30 24.94 12.18
N SER A 184 0.18 25.92 12.95
CA SER A 184 -0.46 26.45 14.15
C SER A 184 -1.85 27.10 13.93
N SER A 185 -2.32 27.18 12.69
CA SER A 185 -3.69 27.61 12.34
C SER A 185 -4.71 26.46 12.32
N SER A 186 -4.30 25.20 12.51
CA SER A 186 -5.25 24.08 12.68
C SER A 186 -5.67 23.99 14.14
N SER A 187 -6.57 24.89 14.55
CA SER A 187 -7.47 24.57 15.66
C SER A 187 -8.18 23.26 15.35
N SER A 188 -8.53 22.50 16.38
CA SER A 188 -9.09 21.14 16.42
C SER A 188 -10.36 20.88 15.58
N THR A 189 -10.70 21.78 14.67
CA THR A 189 -11.87 21.75 13.80
C THR A 189 -11.54 22.03 12.32
N SER A 190 -10.27 22.21 11.90
CA SER A 190 -9.90 22.35 10.47
C SER A 190 -8.78 21.39 10.04
N SER A 191 -9.16 20.29 9.37
CA SER A 191 -8.25 19.27 8.81
C SER A 191 -7.92 19.56 7.34
N THR A 192 -7.53 20.78 7.03
CA THR A 192 -6.81 21.07 5.79
C THR A 192 -5.35 20.70 6.03
N SER A 193 -4.83 19.74 5.25
CA SER A 193 -3.40 19.44 5.19
C SER A 193 -2.60 20.75 5.10
N PRO A 194 -1.43 20.86 5.76
CA PRO A 194 -0.60 22.04 5.57
C PRO A 194 -0.31 22.22 4.07
N PRO A 195 -0.13 23.47 3.60
CA PRO A 195 -0.15 23.83 2.17
C PRO A 195 0.88 23.10 1.28
N ASN A 196 1.80 22.32 1.87
CA ASN A 196 2.90 21.64 1.19
C ASN A 196 2.81 20.09 1.24
N THR A 197 1.70 19.51 1.73
CA THR A 197 1.51 18.05 1.75
C THR A 197 0.44 17.66 0.75
N PRO A 198 0.80 16.97 -0.34
CA PRO A 198 -0.20 16.43 -1.24
C PRO A 198 -1.19 15.55 -0.48
N PRO A 199 -2.50 15.68 -0.75
CA PRO A 199 -3.49 14.78 -0.14
C PRO A 199 -3.19 13.33 -0.52
N ASN A 200 -3.54 12.40 0.37
CA ASN A 200 -3.42 10.97 0.10
C ASN A 200 -4.78 10.29 0.33
N PRO A 201 -5.66 10.31 -0.68
CA PRO A 201 -7.00 9.75 -0.57
C PRO A 201 -7.03 8.30 -0.11
N TYR A 202 -6.09 7.48 -0.60
CA TYR A 202 -6.06 6.07 -0.22
C TYR A 202 -5.69 5.88 1.24
N LEU A 203 -4.76 6.67 1.78
CA LEU A 203 -4.42 6.62 3.20
C LEU A 203 -5.60 7.04 4.09
N ASP A 204 -6.36 8.06 3.68
CA ASP A 204 -7.55 8.50 4.40
C ASP A 204 -8.65 7.43 4.39
N VAL A 205 -8.93 6.85 3.20
CA VAL A 205 -9.90 5.74 3.06
C VAL A 205 -9.44 4.55 3.90
N TRP A 206 -8.16 4.19 3.86
CA TRP A 206 -7.61 3.10 4.66
C TRP A 206 -7.79 3.34 6.16
N ALA A 207 -7.44 4.52 6.67
CA ALA A 207 -7.60 4.83 8.08
C ALA A 207 -9.06 4.74 8.52
N TRP A 208 -9.99 5.17 7.66
CA TRP A 208 -11.41 4.97 7.87
C TRP A 208 -11.80 3.47 7.89
N THR A 209 -11.26 2.65 6.97
CA THR A 209 -11.53 1.20 6.99
C THR A 209 -11.03 0.52 8.26
N CYS A 210 -9.90 0.98 8.83
CA CYS A 210 -9.41 0.46 10.11
C CYS A 210 -10.45 0.63 11.22
N ARG A 211 -11.10 1.80 11.28
CA ARG A 211 -12.15 2.08 12.25
C ARG A 211 -13.42 1.30 11.96
N ALA A 212 -13.85 1.27 10.70
CA ALA A 212 -15.07 0.57 10.29
C ALA A 212 -14.98 -0.95 10.50
N LEU A 213 -13.77 -1.51 10.60
CA LEU A 213 -13.51 -2.94 10.73
C LEU A 213 -12.90 -3.33 12.09
N ASP A 214 -12.82 -2.42 13.07
CA ASP A 214 -12.17 -2.69 14.37
C ASP A 214 -10.70 -3.17 14.25
N TRP A 215 -9.93 -2.64 13.30
CA TRP A 215 -8.55 -3.02 13.03
C TRP A 215 -7.54 -2.02 13.58
N ALA A 216 -6.68 -2.46 14.50
CA ALA A 216 -5.59 -1.68 15.10
C ALA A 216 -4.20 -2.19 14.68
N GLY A 217 -4.11 -2.96 13.60
CA GLY A 217 -2.84 -3.45 13.03
C GLY A 217 -2.52 -4.91 13.35
N PRO A 218 -1.42 -5.43 12.77
CA PRO A 218 -1.05 -6.84 12.84
C PRO A 218 -0.30 -7.19 14.12
N THR A 219 -0.69 -8.29 14.75
CA THR A 219 0.05 -9.00 15.79
C THR A 219 0.90 -10.12 15.17
N PRO A 220 1.84 -10.75 15.92
CA PRO A 220 2.59 -11.90 15.42
C PRO A 220 1.72 -13.08 14.98
N ASP A 221 0.52 -13.24 15.56
CA ASP A 221 -0.40 -14.33 15.25
C ASP A 221 -1.39 -14.00 14.12
N THR A 222 -1.36 -12.78 13.56
CA THR A 222 -2.21 -12.39 12.41
C THR A 222 -2.24 -13.44 11.29
N PRO A 223 -1.10 -14.01 10.83
CA PRO A 223 -1.11 -14.99 9.74
C PRO A 223 -1.86 -16.29 10.10
N ARG A 224 -1.95 -16.63 11.38
CA ARG A 224 -2.62 -17.84 11.87
C ARG A 224 -4.12 -17.69 11.91
N HIS A 225 -4.59 -16.49 12.25
CA HIS A 225 -6.01 -16.22 12.57
C HIS A 225 -6.77 -15.53 11.45
N ALA A 226 -6.14 -14.62 10.71
CA ALA A 226 -6.77 -13.87 9.62
C ALA A 226 -6.83 -14.68 8.32
N ARG A 227 -7.69 -15.71 8.30
CA ARG A 227 -7.84 -16.61 7.14
C ARG A 227 -8.74 -16.09 6.02
N HIS A 228 -9.30 -14.89 6.18
CA HIS A 228 -10.15 -14.25 5.19
C HIS A 228 -9.67 -12.82 4.90
N SER A 229 -10.07 -12.32 3.74
CA SER A 229 -9.95 -10.91 3.37
C SER A 229 -11.20 -10.15 3.87
N HIS A 230 -11.05 -8.88 4.23
CA HIS A 230 -12.23 -8.07 4.56
C HIS A 230 -13.05 -7.72 3.30
N HIS A 231 -14.36 -7.56 3.47
CA HIS A 231 -15.32 -7.37 2.38
C HIS A 231 -15.14 -6.06 1.59
N VAL A 232 -14.48 -5.06 2.18
CA VAL A 232 -14.15 -3.79 1.52
C VAL A 232 -12.97 -3.92 0.54
N LEU A 233 -12.10 -4.92 0.72
CA LEU A 233 -10.81 -5.04 0.02
C LEU A 233 -10.94 -5.05 -1.51
N PRO A 234 -11.89 -5.79 -2.14
CA PRO A 234 -12.03 -5.77 -3.59
C PRO A 234 -12.32 -4.36 -4.14
N VAL A 235 -13.10 -3.56 -3.40
CA VAL A 235 -13.41 -2.18 -3.80
C VAL A 235 -12.14 -1.33 -3.78
N LEU A 236 -11.33 -1.46 -2.73
CA LEU A 236 -10.07 -0.72 -2.60
C LEU A 236 -9.07 -1.10 -3.69
N TYR A 237 -8.90 -2.39 -3.97
CA TYR A 237 -7.99 -2.86 -5.01
C TYR A 237 -8.35 -2.29 -6.38
N HIS A 238 -9.62 -2.36 -6.76
CA HIS A 238 -10.09 -1.86 -8.05
C HIS A 238 -9.97 -0.34 -8.23
N HIS A 239 -10.06 0.41 -7.14
CA HIS A 239 -10.01 1.87 -7.17
C HIS A 239 -8.62 2.45 -6.90
N PHE A 240 -7.78 1.81 -6.10
CA PHE A 240 -6.52 2.36 -5.63
C PHE A 240 -5.32 1.39 -5.69
N GLY A 241 -5.52 0.09 -5.92
CA GLY A 241 -4.45 -0.91 -6.01
C GLY A 241 -4.19 -1.69 -4.72
N CYS A 242 -3.22 -2.60 -4.72
CA CYS A 242 -3.12 -3.64 -3.69
C CYS A 242 -2.51 -3.22 -2.34
N ALA A 243 -1.84 -2.07 -2.29
CA ALA A 243 -1.19 -1.56 -1.09
C ALA A 243 -1.28 -0.04 -1.02
N VAL A 244 -1.28 0.52 0.20
CA VAL A 244 -1.41 1.97 0.42
C VAL A 244 -0.02 2.63 0.40
N PRO A 245 0.24 3.60 -0.49
CA PRO A 245 1.50 4.35 -0.46
C PRO A 245 1.54 5.28 0.75
N SER A 246 2.35 4.94 1.76
CA SER A 246 2.57 5.83 2.90
C SER A 246 3.46 7.02 2.54
N PRO A 247 3.37 8.15 3.27
CA PRO A 247 4.28 9.29 3.07
C PRO A 247 5.76 8.89 3.15
N ASP A 248 6.08 7.96 4.04
CA ASP A 248 7.45 7.47 4.23
C ASP A 248 7.90 6.63 3.04
N ALA A 249 7.06 5.75 2.51
CA ALA A 249 7.38 4.94 1.33
C ALA A 249 7.61 5.81 0.09
N ILE A 250 6.76 6.81 -0.14
CA ILE A 250 6.94 7.79 -1.22
C ILE A 250 8.24 8.57 -1.05
N ALA A 251 8.58 9.00 0.17
CA ALA A 251 9.82 9.73 0.45
C ALA A 251 11.08 8.86 0.26
N VAL A 252 11.02 7.58 0.64
CA VAL A 252 12.10 6.61 0.42
C VAL A 252 12.32 6.38 -1.08
N LEU A 253 11.27 6.11 -1.84
CA LEU A 253 11.35 5.93 -3.30
C LEU A 253 11.86 7.19 -4.01
N ARG A 254 11.47 8.38 -3.53
CA ARG A 254 12.01 9.65 -4.03
C ARG A 254 13.51 9.78 -3.80
N GLN A 255 14.01 9.39 -2.63
CA GLN A 255 15.46 9.38 -2.35
C GLN A 255 16.20 8.38 -3.25
N LEU A 256 15.65 7.17 -3.42
CA LEU A 256 16.23 6.16 -4.32
C LEU A 256 16.28 6.65 -5.78
N SER A 257 15.27 7.40 -6.21
CA SER A 257 15.24 8.02 -7.56
C SER A 257 16.23 9.17 -7.73
N ARG A 258 16.71 9.77 -6.63
CA ARG A 258 17.61 10.93 -6.63
C ARG A 258 18.75 10.74 -5.63
N PRO A 259 19.60 9.72 -5.83
CA PRO A 259 20.70 9.46 -4.92
C PRO A 259 21.69 10.63 -4.94
N ALA A 260 22.31 10.90 -3.79
CA ALA A 260 23.35 11.92 -3.69
C ALA A 260 24.47 11.68 -4.71
N GLY A 261 24.96 12.75 -5.34
CA GLY A 261 26.06 12.69 -6.31
C GLY A 261 25.66 12.38 -7.76
N ARG A 262 24.38 12.12 -8.07
CA ARG A 262 23.91 12.05 -9.47
C ARG A 262 23.31 13.37 -9.92
N SER A 263 23.68 13.80 -11.14
CA SER A 263 23.17 15.03 -11.76
C SER A 263 21.74 14.89 -12.32
N ARG A 264 21.29 13.65 -12.58
CA ARG A 264 19.96 13.36 -13.11
C ARG A 264 19.23 12.34 -12.23
N PRO A 265 17.90 12.52 -12.00
CA PRO A 265 17.08 11.51 -11.40
C PRO A 265 17.06 10.22 -12.22
N ARG A 266 17.04 9.08 -11.54
CA ARG A 266 16.75 7.75 -12.07
C ARG A 266 15.25 7.56 -12.16
N ALA A 267 14.76 6.82 -13.15
CA ALA A 267 13.35 6.44 -13.12
C ALA A 267 13.12 5.34 -12.07
N VAL A 268 11.92 5.32 -11.50
CA VAL A 268 11.38 4.15 -10.80
C VAL A 268 10.60 3.34 -11.83
N VAL A 269 11.02 2.10 -12.06
CA VAL A 269 10.32 1.15 -12.93
C VAL A 269 9.39 0.32 -12.05
N GLU A 270 8.10 0.61 -12.11
CA GLU A 270 7.06 -0.12 -11.40
C GLU A 270 6.55 -1.26 -12.28
N LEU A 271 6.86 -2.51 -11.93
CA LEU A 271 6.36 -3.68 -12.65
C LEU A 271 5.15 -4.28 -11.92
N GLY A 272 4.13 -4.66 -12.70
CA GLY A 272 2.84 -5.05 -12.13
C GLY A 272 2.06 -3.83 -11.62
N SER A 273 2.20 -2.69 -12.30
CA SER A 273 1.62 -1.41 -11.87
C SER A 273 0.09 -1.40 -11.77
N GLY A 274 -0.60 -2.41 -12.32
CA GLY A 274 -2.04 -2.58 -12.23
C GLY A 274 -2.79 -1.36 -12.76
N ASN A 275 -3.55 -0.70 -11.88
CA ASN A 275 -4.28 0.53 -12.21
C ASN A 275 -3.41 1.80 -12.24
N GLY A 276 -2.14 1.72 -11.81
CA GLY A 276 -1.18 2.82 -11.81
C GLY A 276 -1.38 3.86 -10.71
N TYR A 277 -2.09 3.55 -9.62
CA TYR A 277 -2.24 4.49 -8.49
C TYR A 277 -0.90 4.85 -7.85
N TRP A 278 -0.02 3.87 -7.63
CA TRP A 278 1.33 4.09 -7.08
C TRP A 278 2.17 4.96 -8.03
N ALA A 279 2.21 4.64 -9.31
CA ALA A 279 2.84 5.47 -10.33
C ALA A 279 2.32 6.92 -10.29
N TYR A 280 1.00 7.11 -10.24
CA TYR A 280 0.40 8.44 -10.16
C TYR A 280 0.82 9.19 -8.89
N ALA A 281 0.74 8.55 -7.72
CA ALA A 281 1.13 9.14 -6.44
C ALA A 281 2.62 9.53 -6.40
N LEU A 282 3.50 8.66 -6.92
CA LEU A 282 4.93 8.93 -7.03
C LEU A 282 5.23 10.09 -7.99
N ARG A 283 4.56 10.14 -9.14
CA ARG A 283 4.69 11.25 -10.11
C ARG A 283 4.27 12.58 -9.50
N ARG A 284 3.18 12.61 -8.74
CA ARG A 284 2.78 13.81 -7.96
C ARG A 284 3.83 14.23 -6.93
N ALA A 285 4.61 13.29 -6.40
CA ALA A 285 5.73 13.57 -5.52
C ALA A 285 7.04 13.95 -6.26
N GLY A 286 6.99 14.12 -7.59
CA GLY A 286 8.13 14.50 -8.42
C GLY A 286 9.09 13.34 -8.75
N VAL A 287 8.64 12.10 -8.56
CA VAL A 287 9.42 10.90 -8.91
C VAL A 287 9.13 10.55 -10.39
N PRO A 288 10.15 10.44 -11.25
CA PRO A 288 9.95 9.93 -12.60
C PRO A 288 9.63 8.43 -12.53
N VAL A 289 8.45 8.03 -13.02
CA VAL A 289 7.99 6.63 -12.98
C VAL A 289 7.70 6.10 -14.37
N VAL A 290 8.20 4.90 -14.66
CA VAL A 290 7.78 4.08 -15.80
C VAL A 290 6.95 2.92 -15.28
N ALA A 291 5.65 2.97 -15.52
CA ALA A 291 4.71 1.93 -15.12
C ALA A 291 4.62 0.86 -16.21
N VAL A 292 4.70 -0.40 -15.80
CA VAL A 292 4.66 -1.57 -16.68
C VAL A 292 3.68 -2.58 -16.11
N ASP A 293 2.82 -3.12 -16.96
CA ASP A 293 1.86 -4.16 -16.59
C ASP A 293 1.59 -5.07 -17.80
N ASN A 294 1.18 -6.31 -17.59
CA ASN A 294 0.83 -7.21 -18.69
C ASN A 294 -0.63 -7.03 -19.15
N GLY A 295 -1.46 -6.37 -18.32
CA GLY A 295 -2.87 -6.10 -18.59
C GLY A 295 -3.78 -7.31 -18.41
N ASP A 296 -3.34 -8.33 -17.66
CA ASP A 296 -4.15 -9.53 -17.39
C ASP A 296 -5.26 -9.25 -16.37
N ALA A 297 -4.98 -8.38 -15.39
CA ALA A 297 -5.96 -7.94 -14.40
C ALA A 297 -6.82 -6.79 -14.95
N ALA A 298 -8.14 -6.90 -14.78
CA ALA A 298 -9.08 -5.83 -15.11
C ALA A 298 -9.32 -4.92 -13.90
N TRP A 299 -9.00 -3.64 -14.03
CA TRP A 299 -9.20 -2.65 -12.98
C TRP A 299 -10.42 -1.77 -13.27
N ARG A 300 -11.11 -1.33 -12.21
CA ARG A 300 -12.29 -0.47 -12.38
C ARG A 300 -11.85 0.97 -12.67
N THR A 301 -10.89 1.46 -11.90
CA THR A 301 -10.24 2.75 -12.10
C THR A 301 -8.85 2.52 -12.68
N VAL A 302 -8.42 3.39 -13.59
CA VAL A 302 -7.07 3.46 -14.14
C VAL A 302 -6.60 4.91 -14.01
N TRP A 303 -5.46 5.11 -13.33
CA TRP A 303 -4.97 6.42 -12.91
C TRP A 303 -4.01 7.08 -13.89
N ILE A 304 -3.40 6.29 -14.78
CA ILE A 304 -2.43 6.77 -15.77
C ILE A 304 -2.77 6.22 -17.15
N ALA A 305 -2.43 6.98 -18.19
CA ALA A 305 -2.72 6.61 -19.57
C ALA A 305 -1.61 5.80 -20.25
N ASP A 306 -0.40 5.89 -19.70
CA ASP A 306 0.87 5.56 -20.35
C ASP A 306 1.52 4.30 -19.77
N THR A 307 0.74 3.40 -19.17
CA THR A 307 1.24 2.09 -18.74
C THR A 307 1.78 1.31 -19.95
N VAL A 308 3.05 0.90 -19.87
CA VAL A 308 3.67 0.06 -20.89
C VAL A 308 3.13 -1.35 -20.76
N VAL A 309 2.48 -1.85 -21.82
CA VAL A 309 1.97 -3.22 -21.85
C VAL A 309 3.08 -4.20 -22.22
N ALA A 310 3.63 -4.90 -21.23
CA ALA A 310 4.73 -5.85 -21.43
C ALA A 310 4.83 -6.88 -20.30
N ASP A 311 5.42 -8.03 -20.62
CA ASP A 311 5.96 -8.96 -19.61
C ASP A 311 7.11 -8.28 -18.86
N GLY A 312 7.04 -8.28 -17.51
CA GLY A 312 7.97 -7.53 -16.67
C GLY A 312 9.43 -7.95 -16.83
N ALA A 313 9.71 -9.26 -16.83
CA ALA A 313 11.08 -9.76 -16.98
C ALA A 313 11.65 -9.44 -18.37
N SER A 314 10.84 -9.56 -19.41
CA SER A 314 11.21 -9.19 -20.78
C SER A 314 11.46 -7.69 -20.94
N PHE A 315 10.65 -6.85 -20.29
CA PHE A 315 10.84 -5.40 -20.25
C PHE A 315 12.17 -5.02 -19.59
N VAL A 316 12.44 -5.56 -18.41
CA VAL A 316 13.69 -5.31 -17.67
C VAL A 316 14.91 -5.66 -18.50
N LYS A 317 14.92 -6.84 -19.15
CA LYS A 317 16.03 -7.27 -20.01
C LYS A 317 16.30 -6.30 -21.15
N LYS A 318 15.26 -5.76 -21.80
CA LYS A 318 15.40 -4.88 -22.97
C LYS A 318 15.73 -3.42 -22.61
N ARG A 319 15.35 -2.99 -21.41
CA ARG A 319 15.51 -1.60 -20.97
C ARG A 319 16.99 -1.19 -20.94
N GLY A 320 17.27 0.01 -21.46
CA GLY A 320 18.65 0.49 -21.63
C GLY A 320 19.42 -0.23 -22.74
N GLY A 321 18.73 -0.68 -23.80
CA GLY A 321 19.39 -1.33 -24.95
C GLY A 321 19.86 -2.76 -24.68
N GLY A 322 19.19 -3.49 -23.79
CA GLY A 322 19.62 -4.82 -23.35
C GLY A 322 20.35 -4.84 -21.99
N GLY A 323 20.52 -3.68 -21.36
CA GLY A 323 21.33 -3.50 -20.16
C GLY A 323 20.71 -4.00 -18.85
N GLY A 324 19.51 -4.57 -18.85
CA GLY A 324 18.93 -5.11 -17.61
C GLY A 324 18.50 -4.04 -16.60
N CYS A 325 18.11 -2.84 -17.07
CA CYS A 325 17.57 -1.77 -16.22
C CYS A 325 18.57 -1.19 -15.19
N VAL A 326 19.86 -1.13 -15.55
CA VAL A 326 20.98 -0.71 -14.67
C VAL A 326 20.85 0.68 -14.05
N ASP A 327 20.24 1.63 -14.75
CA ASP A 327 20.19 3.04 -14.32
C ASP A 327 18.97 3.40 -13.48
N ASP A 328 18.01 2.49 -13.32
CA ASP A 328 16.70 2.78 -12.72
C ASP A 328 16.52 2.03 -11.41
N VAL A 329 15.57 2.46 -10.58
CA VAL A 329 15.16 1.74 -9.38
C VAL A 329 14.04 0.77 -9.76
N LEU A 330 14.16 -0.50 -9.38
CA LEU A 330 13.07 -1.46 -9.56
C LEU A 330 12.07 -1.33 -8.41
N LEU A 331 10.78 -1.19 -8.72
CA LEU A 331 9.68 -1.24 -7.76
C LEU A 331 8.73 -2.38 -8.10
N LEU A 332 8.45 -3.23 -7.11
CA LEU A 332 7.41 -4.26 -7.17
C LEU A 332 6.37 -3.96 -6.10
N VAL A 333 5.11 -3.76 -6.50
CA VAL A 333 4.01 -3.54 -5.56
C VAL A 333 3.12 -4.77 -5.55
N TYR A 334 3.07 -5.44 -4.40
CA TYR A 334 2.27 -6.63 -4.15
C TYR A 334 2.48 -7.73 -5.22
N PRO A 335 3.73 -8.13 -5.50
CA PRO A 335 4.01 -9.06 -6.59
C PRO A 335 3.33 -10.43 -6.32
N PRO A 336 2.73 -11.07 -7.34
CA PRO A 336 1.98 -12.32 -7.15
C PRO A 336 2.89 -13.49 -6.80
N THR A 337 2.34 -14.47 -6.07
CA THR A 337 3.01 -15.73 -5.72
C THR A 337 2.73 -16.89 -6.69
N GLU A 338 2.02 -16.62 -7.78
CA GLU A 338 1.48 -17.64 -8.69
C GLU A 338 2.54 -18.43 -9.49
N ALA A 339 2.09 -19.60 -9.98
CA ALA A 339 2.86 -20.52 -10.80
C ALA A 339 3.34 -19.84 -12.09
N GLY A 340 4.67 -19.66 -12.19
CA GLY A 340 5.28 -18.92 -13.28
C GLY A 340 6.47 -18.09 -12.85
N GLY A 341 6.66 -17.88 -11.54
CA GLY A 341 7.88 -17.28 -10.98
C GLY A 341 8.11 -15.85 -11.45
N PHE A 342 7.05 -15.03 -11.52
CA PHE A 342 7.15 -13.64 -11.96
C PHE A 342 8.20 -12.88 -11.16
N THR A 343 8.07 -12.88 -9.83
CA THR A 343 8.99 -12.21 -8.90
C THR A 343 10.42 -12.67 -9.12
N GLU A 344 10.65 -13.98 -9.13
CA GLU A 344 11.97 -14.57 -9.40
C GLU A 344 12.56 -14.12 -10.75
N LYS A 345 11.79 -14.26 -11.84
CA LYS A 345 12.26 -13.94 -13.20
C LYS A 345 12.64 -12.48 -13.33
N VAL A 346 11.83 -11.59 -12.77
CA VAL A 346 12.08 -10.15 -12.74
C VAL A 346 13.34 -9.85 -11.94
N LEU A 347 13.45 -10.38 -10.71
CA LEU A 347 14.60 -10.12 -9.86
C LEU A 347 15.88 -10.60 -10.54
N ARG A 348 15.93 -11.85 -11.05
CA ARG A 348 17.11 -12.38 -11.77
C ARG A 348 17.49 -11.56 -13.01
N ALA A 349 16.50 -11.00 -13.71
CA ALA A 349 16.72 -10.17 -14.90
C ALA A 349 17.27 -8.77 -14.56
N TYR A 350 16.97 -8.25 -13.38
CA TYR A 350 17.36 -6.91 -12.96
C TYR A 350 18.85 -6.82 -12.62
N LYS A 351 19.53 -5.83 -13.22
CA LYS A 351 20.97 -5.58 -13.10
C LYS A 351 21.31 -4.21 -12.51
N GLY A 352 20.31 -3.42 -12.10
CA GLY A 352 20.54 -2.20 -11.34
C GLY A 352 20.95 -2.48 -9.90
N ASP A 353 21.07 -1.43 -9.10
CA ASP A 353 21.66 -1.45 -7.75
C ASP A 353 20.64 -1.26 -6.62
N ALA A 354 19.36 -0.97 -6.92
CA ALA A 354 18.34 -0.65 -5.94
C ALA A 354 17.00 -1.33 -6.28
N ILE A 355 16.47 -2.11 -5.34
CA ILE A 355 15.17 -2.78 -5.46
C ILE A 355 14.30 -2.33 -4.29
N ALA A 356 13.07 -1.94 -4.58
CA ALA A 356 12.03 -1.69 -3.60
C ALA A 356 10.88 -2.67 -3.82
N VAL A 357 10.44 -3.33 -2.76
CA VAL A 357 9.28 -4.24 -2.82
C VAL A 357 8.30 -3.84 -1.74
N VAL A 358 7.04 -3.68 -2.14
CA VAL A 358 5.90 -3.48 -1.26
C VAL A 358 5.14 -4.79 -1.20
N GLY A 359 4.93 -5.33 -0.02
CA GLY A 359 4.19 -6.57 0.16
C GLY A 359 4.15 -7.03 1.61
N THR A 360 3.71 -8.26 1.81
CA THR A 360 3.54 -8.84 3.14
C THR A 360 4.89 -9.09 3.80
N GLN A 361 4.97 -8.80 5.10
CA GLN A 361 6.16 -9.01 5.94
C GLN A 361 6.01 -10.15 6.94
N ASN A 362 4.97 -10.96 6.75
CA ASN A 362 4.72 -12.21 7.44
C ASN A 362 4.81 -13.37 6.43
N GLU A 363 4.72 -14.60 6.91
CA GLU A 363 4.80 -15.81 6.07
C GLU A 363 3.43 -16.25 5.57
N ASP A 364 2.56 -15.29 5.20
CA ASP A 364 1.19 -15.58 4.77
C ASP A 364 1.07 -16.08 3.32
N GLY A 365 2.16 -16.00 2.55
CA GLY A 365 2.25 -16.50 1.17
C GLY A 365 1.45 -15.70 0.15
N TYR A 366 1.07 -14.45 0.47
CA TYR A 366 0.29 -13.59 -0.44
C TYR A 366 1.15 -12.78 -1.41
N THR A 367 2.42 -12.52 -1.08
CA THR A 367 3.29 -11.70 -1.93
C THR A 367 4.66 -12.31 -2.17
N GLY A 368 5.17 -12.14 -3.40
CA GLY A 368 6.51 -12.51 -3.81
C GLY A 368 6.70 -14.02 -3.99
N PHE A 369 6.67 -14.77 -2.89
CA PHE A 369 6.92 -16.21 -2.82
C PHE A 369 5.94 -16.90 -1.88
N LYS A 370 5.54 -18.13 -2.22
CA LYS A 370 4.52 -18.88 -1.47
C LYS A 370 5.08 -19.54 -0.20
N GLU A 371 6.33 -19.98 -0.25
CA GLU A 371 6.92 -20.88 0.77
C GLU A 371 8.04 -20.23 1.60
N GLU A 372 8.49 -19.02 1.24
CA GLU A 372 9.55 -18.31 1.95
C GLU A 372 9.35 -16.79 1.89
N GLY A 373 9.94 -16.07 2.84
CA GLY A 373 9.91 -14.61 2.84
C GLY A 373 10.81 -13.99 1.76
N LEU A 374 10.45 -12.80 1.27
CA LEU A 374 11.24 -12.07 0.27
C LEU A 374 12.70 -11.84 0.69
N ALA A 375 12.94 -11.43 1.93
CA ALA A 375 14.29 -11.17 2.42
C ALA A 375 15.16 -12.44 2.48
N GLN A 376 14.55 -13.58 2.83
CA GLN A 376 15.20 -14.88 2.83
C GLN A 376 15.58 -15.32 1.41
N TRP A 377 14.64 -15.19 0.46
CA TRP A 377 14.90 -15.48 -0.94
C TRP A 377 16.03 -14.60 -1.49
N MET A 378 15.98 -13.28 -1.24
CA MET A 378 17.00 -12.33 -1.68
C MET A 378 18.38 -12.66 -1.11
N GLY A 379 18.49 -12.98 0.18
CA GLY A 379 19.78 -13.34 0.79
C GLY A 379 20.40 -14.61 0.21
N ARG A 380 19.58 -15.57 -0.21
CA ARG A 380 20.00 -16.85 -0.79
C ARG A 380 20.33 -16.75 -2.28
N GLU A 381 19.48 -16.07 -3.05
CA GLU A 381 19.55 -16.05 -4.51
C GLU A 381 20.24 -14.82 -5.10
N ARG A 382 20.32 -13.74 -4.32
CA ARG A 382 20.89 -12.43 -4.70
C ARG A 382 21.84 -11.92 -3.60
N PRO A 383 22.87 -12.68 -3.21
CA PRO A 383 23.74 -12.32 -2.09
C PRO A 383 24.53 -11.02 -2.29
N GLU A 384 24.59 -10.52 -3.54
CA GLU A 384 25.14 -9.20 -3.85
C GLU A 384 24.26 -8.05 -3.33
N PHE A 385 22.98 -8.31 -3.01
CA PHE A 385 22.09 -7.35 -2.38
C PHE A 385 22.03 -7.54 -0.86
N GLU A 386 21.87 -6.43 -0.16
CA GLU A 386 21.55 -6.40 1.28
C GLU A 386 20.20 -5.70 1.50
N LEU A 387 19.43 -6.17 2.48
CA LEU A 387 18.24 -5.46 2.96
C LEU A 387 18.71 -4.26 3.79
N VAL A 388 18.58 -3.06 3.25
CA VAL A 388 19.04 -1.83 3.92
C VAL A 388 17.94 -1.15 4.73
N MET A 389 16.68 -1.43 4.40
CA MET A 389 15.53 -0.81 5.07
C MET A 389 14.29 -1.71 4.96
N GLN A 390 13.54 -1.78 6.06
CA GLN A 390 12.20 -2.36 6.13
C GLN A 390 11.33 -1.44 6.98
N VAL A 391 10.26 -0.88 6.39
CA VAL A 391 9.37 0.08 7.06
C VAL A 391 7.93 -0.43 6.94
N PRO A 392 7.16 -0.45 8.03
CA PRO A 392 5.78 -0.90 7.97
C PRO A 392 4.94 0.00 7.06
N LEU A 393 3.94 -0.60 6.41
CA LEU A 393 2.95 0.08 5.59
C LEU A 393 1.55 -0.01 6.20
N PRO A 394 0.64 0.90 5.83
CA PRO A 394 -0.76 0.82 6.20
C PRO A 394 -1.32 -0.53 5.73
N SER A 395 -1.61 -1.40 6.69
CA SER A 395 -2.00 -2.78 6.42
C SER A 395 -3.52 -2.91 6.48
N PHE A 396 -4.11 -3.57 5.49
CA PHE A 396 -5.53 -3.92 5.52
C PHE A 396 -5.84 -4.86 6.69
N ALA A 397 -7.11 -4.92 7.10
CA ALA A 397 -7.52 -5.80 8.19
C ALA A 397 -7.12 -7.25 7.89
N GLY A 398 -6.37 -7.86 8.82
CA GLY A 398 -5.84 -9.21 8.65
C GLY A 398 -4.62 -9.31 7.72
N ARG A 399 -3.90 -8.22 7.48
CA ARG A 399 -2.64 -8.19 6.70
C ARG A 399 -1.51 -7.56 7.51
N ASP A 400 -0.28 -7.79 7.07
CA ASP A 400 0.93 -7.22 7.65
C ASP A 400 1.86 -6.79 6.52
N GLU A 401 1.80 -5.52 6.12
CA GLU A 401 2.44 -4.98 4.92
C GLU A 401 3.69 -4.16 5.27
N ALA A 402 4.71 -4.20 4.42
CA ALA A 402 5.91 -3.37 4.53
C ALA A 402 6.48 -2.96 3.17
N LEU A 403 7.33 -1.93 3.22
CA LEU A 403 8.28 -1.60 2.17
C LEU A 403 9.63 -2.20 2.55
N PHE A 404 10.17 -3.05 1.68
CA PHE A 404 11.52 -3.58 1.73
C PHE A 404 12.39 -2.84 0.70
N VAL A 405 13.58 -2.41 1.11
CA VAL A 405 14.57 -1.82 0.21
C VAL A 405 15.84 -2.63 0.26
N PHE A 406 16.27 -3.09 -0.90
CA PHE A 406 17.53 -3.77 -1.11
C PHE A 406 18.47 -2.90 -1.94
N GLN A 407 19.74 -2.86 -1.57
CA GLN A 407 20.79 -2.23 -2.36
C GLN A 407 21.95 -3.19 -2.56
N THR A 408 22.68 -3.07 -3.67
CA THR A 408 23.92 -3.84 -3.86
C THR A 408 24.95 -3.45 -2.82
N LYS A 409 25.61 -4.44 -2.23
CA LYS A 409 26.78 -4.24 -1.37
C LYS A 409 27.86 -3.57 -2.21
N LYS A 410 28.51 -2.52 -1.67
CA LYS A 410 29.74 -2.03 -2.30
C LYS A 410 30.86 -3.03 -2.00
N GLU A 411 31.65 -3.37 -3.01
CA GLU A 411 32.91 -4.07 -2.79
C GLU A 411 33.80 -3.18 -1.91
N GLU A 412 34.23 -3.72 -0.77
CA GLU A 412 35.35 -3.15 -0.01
C GLU A 412 36.59 -3.36 -0.86
N GLY A 413 37.00 -2.31 -1.58
CA GLY A 413 38.18 -2.31 -2.43
C GLY A 413 39.49 -2.33 -1.66
#